data_AF-A0A7S0XER1-F1
#
_entry.id   AF-A0A7S0XER1-F1
#
_cell.length_a   1.000
_cell.length_b   1.000
_cell.length_c   1.000
_cell.angle_alpha   90.00
_cell.angle_beta   90.00
_cell.angle_gamma   90.00
#
_symmetry.space_group_name_H-M   'P 1'
#
loop_
_entity.id
_entity.type
_entity.pdbx_description
1 polymer ?
#
loop_
_entity_poly.entity_id
_entity_poly.type
_entity_poly.pdbx_seq_one_letter_code
_entity_poly.pdbx_strand_id
1 'polypeptide(L)'
;CTVVELLTGSPPYFDLQPMPALFAIVRDQRPPIPAGVSPELKNFLTRCFHKDPEARPSAAELRRHDWLKDVKTPGGARTAGVTGTEAGTGTLAGAGAEYA
;
A
#
# COMPACT_ATOMS: atom_id res chain seq x y z
N CYS A 1 5.42 -1.33 3.19
CA CYS A 1 6.64 -1.74 3.93
C CYS A 1 7.73 -2.18 2.96
N THR A 2 7.42 -3.06 2.02
CA THR A 2 8.34 -3.61 1.01
C THR A 2 9.25 -2.60 0.33
N VAL A 3 8.75 -1.44 -0.12
CA VAL A 3 9.60 -0.44 -0.79
C VAL A 3 10.66 0.13 0.16
N VAL A 4 10.33 0.34 1.44
CA VAL A 4 11.32 0.77 2.44
C VAL A 4 12.36 -0.32 2.65
N GLU A 5 11.94 -1.57 2.79
CA GLU A 5 12.83 -2.74 2.91
C GLU A 5 13.78 -2.89 1.72
N LEU A 6 13.30 -2.64 0.50
CA LEU A 6 14.14 -2.68 -0.70
C LEU A 6 15.20 -1.58 -0.73
N LEU A 7 14.95 -0.44 -0.07
CA LEU A 7 15.88 0.69 -0.03
C LEU A 7 16.91 0.53 1.10
N THR A 8 16.48 0.02 2.25
CA THR A 8 17.31 -0.06 3.46
C THR A 8 17.92 -1.44 3.70
N GLY A 9 17.39 -2.48 3.04
CA GLY A 9 17.73 -3.89 3.28
C GLY A 9 17.13 -4.46 4.56
N SER A 10 16.29 -3.72 5.28
CA SER A 10 15.71 -4.14 6.56
C SER A 10 14.31 -3.55 6.78
N PRO A 11 13.42 -4.24 7.51
CA PRO A 11 12.07 -3.74 7.77
C PRO A 11 12.08 -2.45 8.60
N PRO A 12 11.01 -1.63 8.51
CA PRO A 12 10.85 -0.50 9.44
C PRO A 12 10.93 -0.98 10.89
N TYR A 13 11.57 -0.20 11.75
CA TYR A 13 11.76 -0.51 13.18
C TYR A 13 12.59 -1.76 13.48
N PHE A 14 13.42 -2.22 12.54
CA PHE A 14 14.30 -3.37 12.72
C PHE A 14 15.18 -3.32 13.99
N ASP A 15 15.62 -2.13 14.39
CA ASP A 15 16.48 -1.93 15.56
C ASP A 15 15.72 -1.97 16.90
N LEU A 16 14.39 -1.98 16.87
CA LEU A 16 13.55 -1.99 18.07
C LEU A 16 13.23 -3.42 18.51
N GLN A 17 13.11 -3.61 19.82
CA GLN A 17 12.55 -4.86 20.37
C GLN A 17 11.07 -5.02 19.95
N PRO A 18 10.53 -6.25 19.89
CA PRO A 18 9.19 -6.51 19.34
C PRO A 18 8.07 -5.67 19.95
N MET A 19 8.05 -5.52 21.28
CA MET A 19 7.00 -4.75 21.97
C MET A 19 7.09 -3.25 21.66
N PRO A 20 8.25 -2.56 21.82
CA PRO A 20 8.41 -1.19 21.34
C PRO A 20 8.08 -0.98 19.86
N ALA A 21 8.43 -1.92 18.98
CA ALA A 21 8.12 -1.85 17.55
C ALA A 21 6.60 -1.86 17.30
N LEU A 22 5.86 -2.76 17.98
CA LEU A 22 4.40 -2.79 17.91
C LEU A 22 3.77 -1.47 18.38
N PHE A 23 4.25 -0.92 19.50
CA PHE A 23 3.78 0.39 19.97
C PHE A 23 4.08 1.51 18.99
N ALA A 24 5.27 1.53 18.38
CA ALA A 24 5.62 2.50 17.34
C ALA A 24 4.70 2.38 16.12
N ILE A 25 4.41 1.16 15.66
CA ILE A 25 3.48 0.91 14.54
C ILE A 25 2.07 1.44 14.85
N VAL A 26 1.59 1.30 16.09
CA VAL A 26 0.25 1.78 16.48
C VAL A 26 0.24 3.30 16.68
N ARG A 27 1.26 3.87 17.32
CA ARG A 27 1.29 5.28 17.71
C ARG A 27 1.73 6.21 16.57
N ASP A 28 2.74 5.82 15.82
CA ASP A 28 3.29 6.66 14.78
C ASP A 28 2.31 6.72 13.60
N GLN A 29 2.24 7.89 12.97
CA GLN A 29 1.37 8.06 11.80
C GLN A 29 1.84 7.24 10.60
N ARG A 30 3.15 7.01 10.50
CA ARG A 30 3.79 6.23 9.44
C ARG A 30 5.18 5.77 9.88
N PRO A 31 5.72 4.70 9.29
CA PRO A 31 7.10 4.31 9.49
C PRO A 31 8.08 5.40 9.03
N PRO A 32 9.31 5.42 9.58
CA PRO A 32 10.35 6.33 9.15
C PRO A 32 10.71 6.09 7.67
N ILE A 33 10.76 7.18 6.89
CA ILE A 33 11.18 7.15 5.48
C ILE A 33 12.69 7.45 5.44
N PRO A 34 13.51 6.61 4.77
CA PRO A 34 14.95 6.81 4.68
C PRO A 34 15.30 8.15 4.00
N ALA A 35 16.44 8.72 4.40
CA ALA A 35 16.98 9.92 3.76
C ALA A 35 17.50 9.61 2.35
N GLY A 36 17.55 10.62 1.48
CA GLY A 36 18.09 10.48 0.11
C GLY A 36 17.13 9.87 -0.92
N VAL A 37 15.87 9.59 -0.55
CA VAL A 37 14.85 9.20 -1.53
C VAL A 37 14.37 10.40 -2.36
N SER A 38 13.95 10.14 -3.60
CA SER A 38 13.39 11.19 -4.45
C SER A 38 12.09 11.77 -3.86
N PRO A 39 11.74 13.03 -4.15
CA PRO A 39 10.49 13.63 -3.68
C PRO A 39 9.24 12.85 -4.11
N GLU A 40 9.25 12.28 -5.31
CA GLU A 40 8.16 11.49 -5.88
C GLU A 40 7.99 10.17 -5.12
N LEU A 41 9.08 9.48 -4.82
CA LEU A 41 9.08 8.27 -4.01
C LEU A 41 8.60 8.56 -2.58
N LYS A 42 9.06 9.68 -1.99
CA LYS A 42 8.59 10.10 -0.67
C LYS A 42 7.08 10.36 -0.66
N ASN A 43 6.55 11.00 -1.70
CA ASN A 43 5.10 11.22 -1.84
C ASN A 43 4.34 9.89 -1.97
N PHE A 44 4.84 9.00 -2.83
CA PHE A 44 4.28 7.65 -3.01
C PHE A 44 4.20 6.86 -1.70
N LEU A 45 5.31 6.83 -0.94
CA LEU A 45 5.36 6.16 0.36
C LEU A 45 4.42 6.79 1.37
N THR A 46 4.30 8.12 1.38
CA THR A 46 3.37 8.84 2.24
C THR A 46 1.93 8.39 2.00
N ARG A 47 1.53 8.24 0.74
CA ARG A 47 0.21 7.75 0.36
C ARG A 47 -0.01 6.29 0.77
N CYS A 48 0.99 5.44 0.58
CA CYS A 48 0.92 4.02 0.98
C CYS A 48 0.73 3.85 2.50
N PHE A 49 1.33 4.73 3.30
CA PHE A 49 1.33 4.63 4.76
C PHE A 49 0.21 5.41 5.45
N HIS A 50 -0.91 5.69 4.75
CA HIS A 50 -2.09 6.25 5.41
C HIS A 50 -2.62 5.29 6.48
N LYS A 51 -2.83 5.82 7.69
CA LYS A 51 -3.29 5.05 8.85
C LYS A 51 -4.75 4.62 8.72
N ASP A 52 -5.58 5.55 8.27
CA ASP A 52 -6.97 5.33 7.92
C ASP A 52 -7.05 4.48 6.63
N PRO A 53 -7.69 3.30 6.67
CA PRO A 53 -7.86 2.45 5.49
C PRO A 53 -8.65 3.12 4.36
N GLU A 54 -9.66 3.94 4.68
CA GLU A 54 -10.52 4.56 3.66
C GLU A 54 -9.80 5.70 2.93
N ALA A 55 -8.91 6.41 3.65
CA ALA A 55 -8.02 7.40 3.05
C ALA A 55 -6.83 6.79 2.30
N ARG A 56 -6.58 5.48 2.44
CA ARG A 56 -5.47 4.80 1.79
C ARG A 56 -5.86 4.49 0.34
N PRO A 57 -5.16 5.08 -0.66
CA PRO A 57 -5.48 4.83 -2.06
C PRO A 57 -5.29 3.36 -2.43
N SER A 58 -6.15 2.88 -3.31
CA SER A 58 -6.10 1.53 -3.86
C SER A 58 -4.81 1.30 -4.67
N ALA A 59 -4.48 0.03 -4.88
CA ALA A 59 -3.34 -0.33 -5.75
C ALA A 59 -3.50 0.23 -7.18
N ALA A 60 -4.72 0.30 -7.70
CA ALA A 60 -5.00 0.86 -9.03
C ALA A 60 -4.71 2.37 -9.11
N GLU A 61 -4.99 3.11 -8.04
CA GLU A 61 -4.67 4.54 -7.93
C GLU A 61 -3.18 4.78 -7.71
N LEU A 62 -2.55 4.00 -6.83
CA LEU A 62 -1.11 4.06 -6.56
C LEU A 62 -0.28 3.74 -7.81
N ARG A 63 -0.74 2.83 -8.67
CA ARG A 63 -0.08 2.53 -9.95
C ARG A 63 0.00 3.74 -10.88
N ARG A 64 -0.94 4.69 -10.76
CA ARG A 64 -0.98 5.93 -11.54
C ARG A 64 -0.21 7.08 -10.87
N HIS A 65 0.57 6.79 -9.84
CA HIS A 65 1.40 7.79 -9.18
C HIS A 65 2.64 8.11 -10.03
N ASP A 66 3.11 9.36 -10.00
CA ASP A 66 4.18 9.85 -10.89
C ASP A 66 5.49 9.06 -10.71
N TRP A 67 5.83 8.68 -9.48
CA TRP A 67 6.95 7.78 -9.18
C TRP A 67 6.96 6.48 -10.01
N LEU A 68 5.79 5.93 -10.35
CA LEU A 68 5.66 4.68 -11.10
C LEU A 68 5.41 4.88 -12.59
N LYS A 69 4.94 6.07 -13.01
CA LYS A 69 4.66 6.40 -14.42
C LYS A 69 5.94 6.44 -15.27
N ASP A 70 7.04 6.89 -14.68
CA ASP A 70 8.31 7.09 -15.40
C ASP A 70 9.18 5.82 -15.46
N VAL A 71 8.68 4.68 -14.95
CA VAL A 71 9.37 3.40 -15.05
C VAL A 71 9.27 2.90 -16.48
N LYS A 72 10.25 3.29 -17.30
CA LYS A 72 10.42 2.78 -18.66
C LYS A 72 10.73 1.29 -18.56
N THR A 73 9.76 0.45 -18.90
CA THR A 73 9.94 -1.01 -18.95
C THR A 73 11.15 -1.31 -19.86
N PRO A 74 12.23 -1.93 -19.35
CA PRO A 74 13.23 -2.51 -20.22
C PRO A 74 12.53 -3.65 -20.98
N GLY A 75 12.39 -3.51 -22.29
CA GLY A 75 11.37 -4.19 -23.10
C GLY A 75 11.23 -5.71 -22.95
N GLY A 76 10.00 -6.19 -23.07
CA GLY A 76 9.66 -7.60 -23.28
C GLY A 76 8.19 -7.93 -22.96
N ALA A 77 7.38 -8.18 -23.98
CA ALA A 77 5.94 -8.36 -23.98
C ALA A 77 5.39 -9.52 -23.12
N ARG A 78 4.12 -9.41 -22.72
CA ARG A 78 3.00 -10.25 -23.21
C ARG A 78 1.66 -9.65 -22.81
N THR A 79 0.81 -9.44 -23.81
CA THR A 79 -0.61 -9.09 -23.74
C THR A 79 -1.43 -10.18 -23.05
N ALA A 80 -2.40 -9.80 -22.23
CA ALA A 80 -3.72 -10.45 -22.19
C ALA A 80 -4.71 -9.50 -21.51
N GLY A 81 -5.70 -9.04 -22.27
CA GLY A 81 -6.83 -8.31 -21.73
C GLY A 81 -7.65 -9.22 -20.82
N VAL A 82 -8.06 -8.68 -19.67
CA VAL A 82 -9.26 -9.13 -18.97
C VAL A 82 -10.33 -8.07 -19.26
N THR A 83 -11.07 -8.30 -20.33
CA THR A 83 -12.44 -7.81 -20.46
C THR A 83 -13.33 -8.90 -19.88
N GLY A 84 -13.91 -8.63 -18.72
CA GLY A 84 -14.87 -9.50 -18.04
C GLY A 84 -15.91 -8.63 -17.37
N THR A 85 -16.85 -8.14 -18.18
CA THR A 85 -18.15 -7.64 -17.75
C THR A 85 -18.95 -8.80 -17.16
N GLU A 86 -19.44 -8.68 -15.92
CA GLU A 86 -20.71 -9.28 -15.53
C GLU A 86 -21.47 -8.31 -14.61
N ALA A 87 -22.59 -7.81 -15.14
CA ALA A 87 -23.66 -7.15 -14.41
C ALA A 87 -24.53 -8.23 -13.74
N GLY A 88 -25.10 -7.96 -12.57
CA GLY A 88 -26.08 -8.89 -12.01
C GLY A 88 -26.50 -8.60 -10.58
N THR A 89 -27.62 -7.91 -10.46
CA THR A 89 -28.44 -7.63 -9.27
C THR A 89 -28.66 -8.83 -8.33
N GLY A 90 -28.68 -8.57 -7.02
CA GLY A 90 -29.13 -9.53 -6.01
C GLY A 90 -29.35 -8.88 -4.64
N THR A 91 -30.44 -8.13 -4.50
CA THR A 91 -31.04 -7.81 -3.19
C THR A 91 -31.53 -9.09 -2.54
N LEU A 92 -30.99 -9.46 -1.38
CA LEU A 92 -31.67 -10.35 -0.44
C LEU A 92 -31.46 -9.86 1.00
N ALA A 93 -32.58 -9.79 1.71
CA ALA A 93 -32.76 -9.24 3.03
C ALA A 93 -32.20 -10.13 4.16
N GLY A 94 -31.83 -9.46 5.26
CA GLY A 94 -32.25 -9.82 6.63
C GLY A 94 -31.82 -11.16 7.24
N ALA A 95 -30.88 -11.09 8.19
CA ALA A 95 -30.80 -11.79 9.49
C ALA A 95 -29.36 -11.58 10.01
N GLY A 96 -29.06 -11.03 11.18
CA GLY A 96 -29.60 -11.37 12.49
C GLY A 96 -28.75 -12.49 13.12
N ALA A 97 -27.59 -12.14 13.70
CA ALA A 97 -26.82 -12.93 14.67
C ALA A 97 -25.67 -12.03 15.19
N GLU A 98 -25.84 -11.35 16.33
CA GLU A 98 -25.63 -11.84 17.70
C GLU A 98 -24.14 -12.08 18.00
N TYR A 99 -23.64 -11.22 18.89
CA TYR A 99 -22.28 -11.20 19.43
C TYR A 99 -22.29 -12.11 20.66
N ALA A 100 -21.51 -13.18 20.64
CA ALA A 100 -21.21 -14.01 21.80
C ALA A 100 -19.69 -14.23 21.88
#